data_AF-A0A8J3DE99-F1
#
_entry.id   AF-A0A8J3DE99-F1
#
_cell.length_a   1.000
_cell.length_b   1.000
_cell.length_c   1.000
_cell.angle_alpha   90.00
_cell.angle_beta   90.00
_cell.angle_gamma   90.00
#
_symmetry.space_group_name_H-M   'P 1'
#
loop_
_entity.id
_entity.type
_entity.pdbx_description
1 polymer ?
#
loop_
_entity_poly.entity_id
_entity_poly.type
_entity_poly.pdbx_seq_one_letter_code
_entity_poly.pdbx_strand_id
1 'polypeptide(L)' 'MIDIGFSWFTLLYVAAGLLTVFGLWLYYDWRDKHLYERERARVAFHCIKCGQVYSARKRAEVAACPSCGYENHKLKF' A
#
# COMPACT_ATOMS: atom_id res chain seq x y z
N MET A 1 22.83 20.29 42.73
CA MET A 1 21.35 20.27 42.65
C MET A 1 20.85 20.99 41.39
N ILE A 2 21.43 20.68 40.22
CA ILE A 2 20.97 21.18 38.89
C ILE A 2 20.44 20.02 38.02
N ASP A 3 20.58 18.78 38.48
CA ASP A 3 20.29 17.55 37.72
C ASP A 3 18.83 17.37 37.32
N ILE A 4 17.88 17.77 38.16
CA ILE A 4 16.46 17.48 37.93
C ILE A 4 15.94 18.26 36.71
N GLY A 5 16.32 19.54 36.59
CA GLY A 5 15.91 20.38 35.46
C GLY A 5 16.53 19.89 34.15
N PHE A 6 17.85 19.72 34.11
CA PHE A 6 18.57 19.31 32.90
C PHE A 6 18.13 17.93 32.39
N SER A 7 17.88 16.98 33.29
CA SER A 7 17.40 15.64 32.94
C SER A 7 16.01 15.69 32.32
N TRP A 8 15.08 16.46 32.90
CA TRP A 8 13.73 16.63 32.35
C TRP A 8 13.73 17.30 30.98
N PHE A 9 14.54 18.35 30.79
CA PHE A 9 14.69 19.00 29.48
C PHE A 9 15.22 18.03 28.42
N THR A 10 16.21 17.22 28.78
CA THR A 10 16.79 16.22 27.87
C THR A 10 15.77 15.15 27.51
N LEU A 11 15.00 14.64 28.50
CA LEU A 11 13.94 13.66 28.26
C LEU A 11 12.85 14.20 27.34
N LEU A 12 12.38 15.43 27.58
CA LEU A 12 11.37 16.06 26.74
C LEU A 12 11.87 16.29 25.31
N TYR A 13 13.13 16.71 25.15
CA TYR A 13 13.73 16.91 23.83
C TYR A 13 13.81 15.61 23.03
N VAL A 14 14.30 14.54 23.65
CA VAL A 14 14.39 13.22 23.01
C VAL A 14 12.99 12.67 22.71
N ALA A 15 12.06 12.79 23.65
CA ALA A 15 10.67 12.36 23.45
C ALA A 15 10.00 13.13 22.30
N ALA A 16 10.20 14.44 22.21
CA ALA A 16 9.70 15.26 21.11
C ALA A 16 10.28 14.81 19.76
N GLY A 17 11.60 14.55 19.70
CA GLY A 17 12.25 14.00 18.51
C GLY A 17 11.65 12.65 18.08
N LEU A 18 11.50 11.72 19.03
CA LEU A 18 10.91 10.40 18.78
C LEU A 18 9.46 10.51 18.30
N LEU A 19 8.63 11.32 18.97
CA LEU A 19 7.25 11.54 18.57
C LEU A 19 7.15 12.19 17.19
N THR A 20 8.07 13.08 16.84
CA THR A 20 8.11 13.72 15.52
C THR A 20 8.40 12.70 14.43
N VAL A 21 9.46 11.91 14.60
CA VAL A 21 9.84 10.87 13.62
C VAL A 21 8.75 9.79 13.52
N PHE A 22 8.24 9.34 14.66
CA PHE A 22 7.19 8.31 14.71
C PHE A 22 5.87 8.82 14.12
N GLY A 23 5.46 10.05 14.43
CA GLY A 23 4.27 10.68 13.87
C GLY A 23 4.40 10.89 12.36
N LEU A 24 5.57 11.32 11.89
CA LEU A 24 5.84 11.46 10.45
C LEU A 24 5.78 10.10 9.74
N TRP A 25 6.37 9.06 10.35
CA TRP A 25 6.32 7.70 9.83
C TRP A 25 4.88 7.20 9.73
N LEU A 26 4.07 7.35 10.79
CA LEU A 26 2.65 6.97 10.76
C LEU A 26 1.87 7.77 9.71
N TYR A 27 2.14 9.07 9.57
CA TYR A 27 1.49 9.91 8.57
C TYR A 27 1.78 9.40 7.16
N TYR A 28 3.04 9.10 6.84
CA TYR A 28 3.41 8.58 5.53
C TYR A 28 2.92 7.15 5.31
N ASP A 29 3.02 6.26 6.30
CA ASP A 29 2.52 4.89 6.19
C ASP A 29 1.01 4.85 5.95
N TRP A 30 0.25 5.71 6.64
CA TRP A 30 -1.19 5.80 6.43
C TRP A 30 -1.52 6.40 5.05
N ARG A 31 -0.81 7.45 4.64
CA ARG A 31 -0.96 8.05 3.31
C ARG A 31 -0.65 7.05 2.20
N ASP A 32 0.41 6.27 2.32
CA ASP A 32 0.84 5.31 1.31
C ASP A 32 -0.06 4.07 1.29
N LYS A 33 -0.57 3.60 2.43
CA LYS A 33 -1.55 2.50 2.47
C LYS A 33 -2.76 2.77 1.58
N HIS A 34 -3.23 4.01 1.52
CA HIS A 34 -4.34 4.39 0.63
C HIS A 34 -3.98 4.35 -0.87
N LEU A 35 -2.70 4.52 -1.22
CA LEU A 35 -2.20 4.44 -2.59
C LEU A 35 -1.86 2.98 -2.99
N TYR A 36 -1.21 2.24 -2.10
CA TYR A 36 -0.85 0.83 -2.32
C TYR A 36 -2.05 -0.10 -2.44
N GLU A 37 -3.14 0.11 -1.68
CA GLU A 37 -4.38 -0.65 -1.88
C GLU A 37 -5.03 -0.38 -3.26
N ARG A 38 -4.81 0.81 -3.84
CA ARG A 38 -5.29 1.15 -5.19
C ARG A 38 -4.44 0.50 -6.28
N GLU A 39 -3.14 0.36 -6.07
CA GLU A 39 -2.21 -0.15 -7.09
C GLU A 39 -2.04 -1.68 -7.05
N ARG A 40 -2.08 -2.30 -5.86
CA ARG A 40 -1.98 -3.77 -5.70
C ARG A 40 -3.29 -4.50 -5.97
N ALA A 41 -4.37 -3.77 -6.20
CA ALA A 41 -5.64 -4.27 -6.69
C ALA A 41 -5.63 -4.54 -8.20
N ARG A 42 -4.56 -5.17 -8.71
CA ARG A 42 -4.50 -5.68 -10.07
C ARG A 42 -4.55 -7.20 -10.00
N VAL A 43 -5.68 -7.77 -10.40
CA VAL A 43 -5.82 -9.22 -10.53
C VAL A 43 -5.21 -9.58 -11.88
N ALA A 44 -4.28 -10.53 -11.87
CA ALA A 44 -3.76 -11.12 -13.10
C ALA A 44 -4.83 -12.05 -13.69
N PHE A 45 -5.17 -11.82 -14.94
CA PHE A 45 -6.04 -12.67 -15.75
C PHE A 45 -5.17 -13.43 -16.75
N HIS A 46 -5.52 -14.70 -16.97
CA HIS A 46 -4.93 -15.52 -18.02
C HIS A 46 -5.99 -15.81 -19.07
N CYS A 47 -5.67 -15.51 -20.32
CA CYS A 47 -6.55 -15.75 -21.45
C CYS A 47 -6.53 -17.23 -21.86
N ILE A 48 -7.65 -17.94 -21.75
CA ILE A 48 -7.74 -19.37 -22.16
C ILE A 48 -7.58 -19.52 -23.68
N LYS A 49 -8.03 -18.54 -24.46
CA LYS A 49 -8.02 -18.60 -25.93
C LYS A 49 -6.65 -18.31 -26.55
N CYS A 50 -5.87 -17.45 -25.91
CA CYS A 50 -4.67 -16.84 -26.48
C CYS A 50 -3.42 -17.00 -25.61
N GLY A 51 -3.56 -17.53 -24.40
CA GLY A 51 -2.46 -17.74 -23.44
C GLY A 51 -1.88 -16.48 -22.83
N GLN A 52 -2.34 -15.29 -23.24
CA GLN A 52 -1.78 -14.02 -22.81
C GLN A 52 -2.16 -13.73 -21.34
N VAL A 53 -1.17 -13.33 -20.54
CA VAL A 53 -1.34 -12.91 -19.14
C VAL A 53 -1.37 -11.39 -19.06
N TYR A 54 -2.46 -10.84 -18.51
CA TYR A 54 -2.67 -9.40 -18.39
C TYR A 54 -3.22 -9.04 -17.01
N SER A 55 -3.06 -7.79 -16.60
CA SER A 55 -3.57 -7.31 -15.32
C SER A 55 -4.80 -6.42 -15.54
N ALA A 56 -5.89 -6.69 -14.82
CA ALA A 56 -7.08 -5.83 -14.83
C ALA A 56 -7.49 -5.44 -13.40
N ARG A 57 -8.37 -4.45 -13.27
CA ARG A 57 -8.80 -3.91 -11.97
C ARG A 57 -9.44 -5.01 -11.10
N LYS A 58 -9.09 -5.10 -9.80
CA LYS A 58 -9.51 -6.15 -8.84
C LYS A 58 -11.02 -6.42 -8.75
N ARG A 59 -11.84 -5.44 -9.12
CA ARG A 59 -13.31 -5.51 -9.06
C ARG A 59 -13.95 -5.99 -10.37
N ALA A 60 -13.16 -6.21 -11.43
CA ALA A 60 -13.67 -6.83 -12.64
C ALA A 60 -13.85 -8.34 -12.39
N GLU A 61 -15.09 -8.83 -12.40
CA GLU A 61 -15.39 -10.27 -12.40
C GLU A 61 -15.11 -10.90 -13.78
N VAL A 62 -15.14 -10.06 -14.81
CA VAL A 62 -14.90 -10.38 -16.22
C VAL A 62 -14.00 -9.30 -16.81
N ALA A 63 -12.94 -9.69 -17.51
CA ALA A 63 -12.09 -8.75 -18.23
C ALA A 63 -11.83 -9.26 -19.65
N ALA A 64 -12.07 -8.43 -20.65
CA ALA A 64 -11.74 -8.75 -22.04
C ALA A 64 -10.22 -8.77 -22.24
N CYS A 65 -9.72 -9.79 -22.93
CA CYS A 65 -8.31 -9.84 -23.29
C CYS A 65 -7.99 -8.75 -24.34
N PRO A 66 -6.93 -7.93 -24.13
CA PRO A 66 -6.55 -6.89 -25.08
C PRO A 66 -6.07 -7.43 -26.44
N SER A 67 -5.68 -8.71 -26.51
CA SER A 67 -5.17 -9.31 -27.74
C SER A 67 -6.23 -9.99 -28.60
N CYS A 68 -7.27 -10.58 -28.00
CA CYS A 68 -8.25 -11.40 -28.72
C CYS A 68 -9.71 -11.04 -28.45
N GLY A 69 -9.96 -10.08 -27.55
CA GLY A 69 -11.30 -9.64 -27.17
C GLY A 69 -12.12 -10.66 -26.37
N TYR A 70 -11.57 -11.84 -26.05
CA TYR A 70 -12.29 -12.86 -25.29
C TYR A 70 -12.44 -12.44 -23.83
N GLU A 71 -13.66 -12.55 -23.31
CA GLU A 71 -14.00 -12.26 -21.92
C GLU A 71 -13.55 -13.39 -21.00
N ASN A 72 -12.51 -13.16 -20.21
CA ASN A 72 -12.04 -14.13 -19.23
C ASN A 72 -12.63 -13.82 -17.86
N HIS A 73 -13.21 -14.85 -17.23
CA HIS A 73 -13.64 -14.79 -15.85
C HIS A 73 -12.45 -14.79 -14.90
N LYS A 74 -12.62 -14.16 -13.75
CA LYS A 74 -11.62 -14.16 -12.68
C LYS A 74 -11.33 -15.60 -12.22
N LEU A 75 -10.04 -15.97 -12.21
CA LEU A 75 -9.59 -17.23 -11.61
C LEU A 75 -9.90 -17.20 -10.11
N LYS A 76 -10.83 -18.06 -9.66
CA LYS A 76 -10.99 -18.43 -8.25
C LYS A 76 -10.01 -19.56 -7.98
N PHE A 77 -8.98 -19.27 -7.18
CA PHE A 77 -8.18 -20.32 -6.53
C PHE A 77 -8.90 -20.78 -5.26
#